data_AF-A0A963YUE4-F1
#
_entry.id   AF-A0A963YUE4-F1
#
_cell.length_a   1.000
_cell.length_b   1.000
_cell.length_c   1.000
_cell.angle_alpha   90.00
_cell.angle_beta   90.00
_cell.angle_gamma   90.00
#
_symmetry.space_group_name_H-M   'P 1'
#
loop_
_entity.id
_entity.type
_entity.pdbx_description
1 polymer ?
#
loop_
_entity_poly.entity_id
_entity_poly.type
_entity_poly.pdbx_seq_one_letter_code
_entity_poly.pdbx_strand_id
1 'polypeptide(L)'
;MTVIDMLARWSSRSTPLAGRKVVYTCLFGQSEHWNDFHYDRPPNTDFVCFTDDPTLRSTFWDMRVVAKTNQDSHRQAKNFKHRPHAYFPDHIASLYLDNTVKLRAPVSDILRLLGAKGAPIMMFRHPWRNCVYQESRAVIGERYDHVALIEAQMAAYRAAGYPRRSGLHATTMMLRRHNDSRLVAFAEDWHRELLRFSKRDQLSFDYVRRLHGLNVLHLPGRLDKNRLMKWPVTKNDARVPRNFDAARYLELNPDVAGAGIDPRFHYLHHGFSEGRVHE
;
A
#
# COMPACT_ATOMS: atom_id res chain seq x y z
N MET A 1 11.04 22.46 -15.84
CA MET A 1 10.97 22.31 -14.38
C MET A 1 11.12 20.85 -13.98
N THR A 2 12.34 20.39 -13.76
CA THR A 2 12.70 19.04 -13.28
C THR A 2 12.12 18.77 -11.88
N VAL A 3 12.10 17.49 -11.42
CA VAL A 3 11.84 17.21 -9.99
C VAL A 3 12.83 17.97 -9.13
N ILE A 4 14.07 18.09 -9.61
CA ILE A 4 15.16 18.89 -9.01
C ILE A 4 14.79 20.38 -8.94
N ASP A 5 14.14 20.99 -9.93
CA ASP A 5 13.75 22.43 -9.89
C ASP A 5 12.59 22.69 -8.92
N MET A 6 11.69 21.73 -8.82
CA MET A 6 10.56 21.80 -7.89
C MET A 6 11.00 21.45 -6.46
N LEU A 7 11.98 20.54 -6.33
CA LEU A 7 12.76 20.34 -5.12
C LEU A 7 13.57 21.60 -4.81
N ALA A 8 14.22 22.29 -5.74
CA ALA A 8 15.00 23.50 -5.48
C ALA A 8 14.15 24.64 -4.88
N ARG A 9 12.88 24.74 -5.30
CA ARG A 9 11.87 25.61 -4.64
C ARG A 9 11.45 25.14 -3.24
N TRP A 10 11.69 23.88 -2.88
CA TRP A 10 11.45 23.26 -1.57
C TRP A 10 12.73 22.97 -0.76
N SER A 11 13.92 23.04 -1.36
CA SER A 11 15.16 22.36 -0.93
C SER A 11 16.37 23.26 -0.85
N SER A 12 16.25 24.58 -1.00
CA SER A 12 17.38 25.48 -0.71
C SER A 12 17.85 25.37 0.76
N ARG A 13 17.17 24.56 1.60
CA ARG A 13 17.55 24.26 2.99
C ARG A 13 17.33 22.80 3.45
N SER A 14 17.02 21.83 2.58
CA SER A 14 16.72 20.46 3.06
C SER A 14 17.97 19.59 3.16
N THR A 15 18.51 19.45 4.37
CA THR A 15 19.64 18.57 4.70
C THR A 15 19.28 17.09 4.47
N PRO A 16 20.19 16.25 3.93
CA PRO A 16 20.00 14.81 3.86
C PRO A 16 19.66 14.20 5.22
N LEU A 17 18.74 13.23 5.26
CA LEU A 17 18.37 12.51 6.48
C LEU A 17 19.54 11.59 6.91
N ALA A 18 20.21 11.92 8.02
CA ALA A 18 21.45 11.25 8.46
C ALA A 18 21.26 9.84 9.07
N GLY A 19 20.06 9.46 9.52
CA GLY A 19 19.78 8.14 10.10
C GLY A 19 19.41 7.05 9.08
N ARG A 20 19.19 5.82 9.56
CA ARG A 20 18.76 4.68 8.71
C ARG A 20 17.37 4.93 8.12
N LYS A 21 17.20 4.63 6.83
CA LYS A 21 15.94 4.75 6.09
C LYS A 21 15.57 3.40 5.51
N VAL A 22 14.29 3.18 5.25
CA VAL A 22 13.83 1.94 4.59
C VAL A 22 12.88 2.26 3.45
N VAL A 23 13.12 1.68 2.29
CA VAL A 23 12.12 1.56 1.22
C VAL A 23 11.54 0.16 1.32
N TYR A 24 10.22 0.03 1.39
CA TYR A 24 9.63 -1.30 1.52
C TYR A 24 8.29 -1.48 0.83
N THR A 25 7.98 -2.74 0.57
CA THR A 25 6.73 -3.19 -0.05
C THR A 25 6.22 -4.44 0.65
N CYS A 26 4.97 -4.80 0.37
CA CYS A 26 4.32 -6.00 0.87
C CYS A 26 3.62 -6.69 -0.29
N LEU A 27 3.96 -7.94 -0.56
CA LEU A 27 3.33 -8.76 -1.58
C LEU A 27 2.85 -10.06 -0.93
N PHE A 28 1.54 -10.18 -0.73
CA PHE A 28 0.94 -11.33 -0.04
C PHE A 28 -0.17 -11.96 -0.87
N GLY A 29 -0.43 -13.24 -0.60
CA GLY A 29 -1.56 -13.99 -1.14
C GLY A 29 -1.54 -14.13 -2.66
N GLN A 30 -0.34 -14.11 -3.26
CA GLN A 30 -0.13 -14.23 -4.72
C GLN A 30 -1.12 -13.39 -5.54
N SER A 31 -1.42 -12.19 -5.05
CA SER A 31 -2.47 -11.36 -5.65
C SER A 31 -2.09 -10.73 -6.99
N GLU A 32 -0.79 -10.69 -7.28
CA GLU A 32 -0.17 -10.13 -8.47
C GLU A 32 1.27 -10.62 -8.58
N HIS A 33 1.86 -10.50 -9.76
CA HIS A 33 3.26 -10.84 -9.99
C HIS A 33 4.22 -9.92 -9.21
N TRP A 34 5.32 -10.49 -8.73
CA TRP A 34 6.45 -9.71 -8.19
C TRP A 34 7.13 -8.91 -9.30
N ASN A 35 7.15 -7.59 -9.16
CA ASN A 35 7.71 -6.70 -10.17
C ASN A 35 9.24 -6.55 -10.09
N ASP A 36 9.84 -6.79 -8.91
CA ASP A 36 11.29 -6.72 -8.66
C ASP A 36 11.98 -5.45 -9.20
N PHE A 37 11.39 -4.28 -9.00
CA PHE A 37 11.98 -3.03 -9.49
C PHE A 37 13.26 -2.68 -8.72
N HIS A 38 14.33 -2.32 -9.44
CA HIS A 38 15.59 -1.86 -8.87
C HIS A 38 15.71 -0.33 -8.95
N TYR A 39 16.35 0.28 -7.96
CA TYR A 39 16.47 1.73 -7.80
C TYR A 39 17.89 2.16 -7.40
N ASP A 40 18.16 3.47 -7.33
CA ASP A 40 19.32 3.95 -6.60
C ASP A 40 19.23 3.56 -5.12
N ARG A 41 20.38 3.27 -4.51
CA ARG A 41 20.49 2.88 -3.10
C ARG A 41 21.22 3.98 -2.32
N PRO A 42 20.50 4.99 -1.79
CA PRO A 42 21.13 6.07 -1.03
C PRO A 42 21.80 5.53 0.24
N PRO A 43 22.83 6.20 0.79
CA PRO A 43 23.50 5.75 2.01
C PRO A 43 22.53 5.49 3.16
N ASN A 44 22.79 4.41 3.92
CA ASN A 44 21.97 3.97 5.06
C ASN A 44 20.49 3.74 4.68
N THR A 45 20.21 3.18 3.50
CA THR A 45 18.85 2.89 3.03
C THR A 45 18.67 1.41 2.74
N ASP A 46 17.83 0.76 3.53
CA ASP A 46 17.45 -0.64 3.35
C ASP A 46 16.31 -0.77 2.34
N PHE A 47 16.27 -1.87 1.60
CA PHE A 47 15.19 -2.21 0.67
C PHE A 47 14.60 -3.54 1.06
N VAL A 48 13.33 -3.57 1.47
CA VAL A 48 12.70 -4.75 2.09
C VAL A 48 11.39 -5.11 1.40
N CYS A 49 11.17 -6.39 1.13
CA CYS A 49 9.89 -6.92 0.70
C CYS A 49 9.37 -7.92 1.74
N PHE A 50 8.21 -7.65 2.33
CA PHE A 50 7.50 -8.66 3.12
C PHE A 50 6.60 -9.50 2.22
N THR A 51 6.66 -10.82 2.38
CA THR A 51 5.87 -11.76 1.56
C THR A 51 5.47 -13.01 2.32
N ASP A 52 4.34 -13.62 1.99
CA ASP A 52 3.94 -14.96 2.45
C ASP A 52 4.30 -16.08 1.45
N ASP A 53 5.02 -15.72 0.38
CA ASP A 53 5.53 -16.63 -0.64
C ASP A 53 7.04 -16.90 -0.44
N PRO A 54 7.42 -18.12 0.01
CA PRO A 54 8.82 -18.47 0.26
C PRO A 54 9.63 -18.72 -1.03
N THR A 55 9.00 -18.66 -2.20
CA THR A 55 9.65 -18.92 -3.50
C THR A 55 10.14 -17.64 -4.18
N LEU A 56 9.63 -16.46 -3.78
CA LEU A 56 10.05 -15.19 -4.35
C LEU A 56 11.53 -14.90 -4.03
N ARG A 57 12.24 -14.38 -5.03
CA ARG A 57 13.65 -14.02 -4.95
C ARG A 57 13.88 -12.62 -5.51
N SER A 58 14.90 -11.96 -5.01
CA SER A 58 15.43 -10.71 -5.54
C SER A 58 16.92 -10.61 -5.21
N THR A 59 17.70 -10.03 -6.11
CA THR A 59 19.10 -9.65 -5.81
C THR A 59 19.21 -8.23 -5.25
N PHE A 60 18.12 -7.47 -5.27
CA PHE A 60 18.07 -6.08 -4.84
C PHE A 60 17.32 -5.88 -3.52
N TRP A 61 16.22 -6.60 -3.31
CA TRP A 61 15.38 -6.51 -2.12
C TRP A 61 15.74 -7.59 -1.10
N ASP A 62 15.80 -7.20 0.18
CA ASP A 62 15.79 -8.13 1.32
C ASP A 62 14.40 -8.76 1.42
N MET A 63 14.32 -10.04 1.06
CA MET A 63 13.08 -10.81 1.02
C MET A 63 12.77 -11.39 2.41
N ARG A 64 11.79 -10.82 3.10
CA ARG A 64 11.35 -11.26 4.42
C ARG A 64 10.09 -12.10 4.33
N VAL A 65 10.29 -13.42 4.38
CA VAL A 65 9.20 -14.39 4.36
C VAL A 65 8.48 -14.40 5.71
N VAL A 66 7.16 -14.26 5.66
CA VAL A 66 6.25 -14.24 6.79
C VAL A 66 5.39 -15.49 6.72
N ALA A 67 5.30 -16.22 7.83
CA ALA A 67 4.47 -17.43 7.88
C ALA A 67 3.00 -17.08 7.61
N LYS A 68 2.33 -17.89 6.78
CA LYS A 68 0.89 -17.79 6.59
C LYS A 68 0.19 -18.05 7.94
N THR A 69 -0.87 -17.30 8.19
CA THR A 69 -1.74 -17.46 9.37
C THR A 69 -3.17 -17.67 8.89
N ASN A 70 -4.10 -17.91 9.83
CA ASN A 70 -5.54 -17.98 9.51
C ASN A 70 -6.13 -16.61 9.12
N GLN A 71 -5.35 -15.52 9.22
CA GLN A 71 -5.78 -14.20 8.78
C GLN A 71 -5.65 -14.06 7.26
N ASP A 72 -6.63 -13.43 6.62
CA ASP A 72 -6.58 -13.05 5.20
C ASP A 72 -5.26 -12.34 4.84
N SER A 73 -4.61 -12.78 3.75
CA SER A 73 -3.31 -12.28 3.29
C SER A 73 -3.29 -10.77 3.04
N HIS A 74 -4.41 -10.17 2.60
CA HIS A 74 -4.48 -8.71 2.45
C HIS A 74 -4.40 -8.01 3.81
N ARG A 75 -5.11 -8.51 4.83
CA ARG A 75 -5.03 -7.99 6.21
C ARG A 75 -3.62 -8.15 6.79
N GLN A 76 -2.97 -9.29 6.56
CA GLN A 76 -1.59 -9.51 6.98
C GLN A 76 -0.63 -8.49 6.34
N ALA A 77 -0.73 -8.27 5.02
CA ALA A 77 0.08 -7.26 4.34
C ALA A 77 -0.12 -5.85 4.93
N LYS A 78 -1.35 -5.51 5.33
CA LYS A 78 -1.65 -4.21 5.94
C LYS A 78 -1.01 -4.02 7.30
N ASN A 79 -0.67 -5.09 8.02
CA ASN A 79 0.07 -4.98 9.27
C ASN A 79 1.43 -4.27 9.07
N PHE A 80 2.23 -4.76 8.13
CA PHE A 80 3.52 -4.17 7.78
C PHE A 80 3.38 -2.79 7.11
N LYS A 81 2.33 -2.60 6.31
CA LYS A 81 2.02 -1.30 5.68
C LYS A 81 1.65 -0.23 6.71
N HIS A 82 0.77 -0.55 7.65
CA HIS A 82 0.23 0.40 8.61
C HIS A 82 1.25 0.69 9.72
N ARG A 83 1.94 -0.34 10.21
CA ARG A 83 2.78 -0.28 11.42
C ARG A 83 4.27 -0.51 11.15
N PRO A 84 4.91 0.24 10.25
CA PRO A 84 6.32 0.03 9.96
C PRO A 84 7.23 0.26 11.18
N HIS A 85 6.81 1.07 12.16
CA HIS A 85 7.56 1.31 13.39
C HIS A 85 7.79 0.03 14.20
N ALA A 86 6.91 -0.97 14.10
CA ALA A 86 7.06 -2.25 14.79
C ALA A 86 8.13 -3.16 14.15
N TYR A 87 8.48 -2.92 12.87
CA TYR A 87 9.39 -3.78 12.10
C TYR A 87 10.73 -3.10 11.77
N PHE A 88 10.78 -1.79 11.95
CA PHE A 88 11.90 -0.93 11.60
C PHE A 88 12.14 0.10 12.73
N PRO A 89 12.38 -0.36 13.99
CA PRO A 89 12.48 0.54 15.14
C PRO A 89 13.70 1.47 15.09
N ASP A 90 14.77 1.05 14.40
CA ASP A 90 16.01 1.83 14.27
C ASP A 90 16.01 2.79 13.06
N HIS A 91 14.94 2.77 12.25
CA HIS A 91 14.82 3.60 11.06
C HIS A 91 14.15 4.91 11.39
N ILE A 92 14.69 6.02 10.88
CA ILE A 92 14.15 7.36 11.10
C ILE A 92 13.07 7.73 10.07
N ALA A 93 13.03 7.03 8.94
CA ALA A 93 12.09 7.27 7.87
C ALA A 93 11.78 6.01 7.05
N SER A 94 10.59 5.96 6.47
CA SER A 94 10.24 4.97 5.46
C SER A 94 9.62 5.57 4.21
N LEU A 95 9.84 4.87 3.10
CA LEU A 95 9.06 4.99 1.88
C LEU A 95 8.38 3.65 1.61
N TYR A 96 7.07 3.59 1.84
CA TYR A 96 6.25 2.46 1.42
C TYR A 96 5.80 2.61 -0.02
N LEU A 97 5.83 1.50 -0.77
CA LEU A 97 5.32 1.39 -2.13
C LEU A 97 4.41 0.15 -2.22
N ASP A 98 3.21 0.27 -2.79
CA ASP A 98 2.52 -0.93 -3.29
C ASP A 98 3.41 -1.58 -4.37
N ASN A 99 3.43 -2.92 -4.52
CA ASN A 99 4.26 -3.63 -5.50
C ASN A 99 4.00 -3.19 -6.97
N THR A 100 2.85 -2.58 -7.26
CA THR A 100 2.51 -2.00 -8.58
C THR A 100 3.02 -0.58 -8.80
N VAL A 101 3.83 -0.03 -7.90
CA VAL A 101 4.43 1.31 -8.04
C VAL A 101 5.84 1.20 -8.58
N LYS A 102 6.09 1.82 -9.75
CA LYS A 102 7.45 2.00 -10.27
C LYS A 102 7.90 3.45 -10.06
N LEU A 103 8.93 3.68 -9.26
CA LEU A 103 9.51 5.02 -9.13
C LEU A 103 10.13 5.48 -10.46
N ARG A 104 9.98 6.78 -10.73
CA ARG A 104 10.58 7.51 -11.87
C ARG A 104 11.66 8.48 -11.41
N ALA A 105 11.54 8.98 -10.18
CA ALA A 105 12.55 9.83 -9.56
C ALA A 105 13.47 8.98 -8.67
N PRO A 106 14.73 9.41 -8.47
CA PRO A 106 15.64 8.78 -7.53
C PRO A 106 15.04 8.71 -6.12
N VAL A 107 15.29 7.61 -5.41
CA VAL A 107 14.90 7.41 -4.00
C VAL A 107 15.53 8.49 -3.13
N SER A 108 16.78 8.86 -3.41
CA SER A 108 17.48 9.97 -2.71
C SER A 108 16.76 11.32 -2.83
N ASP A 109 16.12 11.61 -3.96
CA ASP A 109 15.33 12.82 -4.18
C ASP A 109 13.99 12.75 -3.43
N ILE A 110 13.33 11.59 -3.48
CA ILE A 110 12.04 11.38 -2.80
C ILE A 110 12.20 11.50 -1.28
N LEU A 111 13.20 10.84 -0.69
CA LEU A 111 13.43 10.88 0.76
C LEU A 111 13.72 12.31 1.27
N ARG A 112 14.34 13.16 0.45
CA ARG A 112 14.58 14.58 0.80
C ARG A 112 13.29 15.38 0.99
N LEU A 113 12.16 14.95 0.42
CA LEU A 113 10.86 15.61 0.62
C LEU A 113 10.44 15.66 2.09
N LEU A 114 10.81 14.66 2.91
CA LEU A 114 10.51 14.67 4.35
C LEU A 114 11.23 15.78 5.12
N GLY A 115 12.42 16.19 4.64
CA GLY A 115 13.24 17.20 5.30
C GLY A 115 12.64 18.61 5.22
N ALA A 116 11.76 18.89 4.25
CA ALA A 116 11.40 20.26 3.92
C ALA A 116 10.36 20.92 4.85
N LYS A 117 9.52 20.15 5.56
CA LYS A 117 8.29 20.74 6.18
C LYS A 117 7.79 20.11 7.49
N GLY A 118 8.58 19.24 8.13
CA GLY A 118 8.26 18.71 9.47
C GLY A 118 7.00 17.86 9.61
N ALA A 119 6.27 17.55 8.52
CA ALA A 119 5.09 16.70 8.62
C ALA A 119 5.46 15.22 8.84
N PRO A 120 4.65 14.48 9.63
CA PRO A 120 4.92 13.09 9.95
C PRO A 120 4.79 12.17 8.73
N ILE A 121 3.93 12.52 7.78
CA ILE A 121 3.62 11.69 6.61
C ILE A 121 3.32 12.55 5.37
N MET A 122 3.76 12.06 4.21
CA MET A 122 3.44 12.61 2.89
C MET A 122 2.83 11.56 1.97
N MET A 123 1.76 11.92 1.29
CA MET A 123 0.97 11.02 0.42
C MET A 123 0.37 11.78 -0.76
N PHE A 124 -0.05 11.08 -1.80
CA PHE A 124 -0.90 11.71 -2.82
C PHE A 124 -2.33 11.89 -2.29
N ARG A 125 -2.98 13.00 -2.66
CA ARG A 125 -4.44 13.08 -2.57
C ARG A 125 -5.04 12.08 -3.53
N HIS A 126 -6.12 11.44 -3.11
CA HIS A 126 -6.87 10.57 -4.00
C HIS A 126 -7.52 11.42 -5.10
N PRO A 127 -7.22 11.17 -6.39
CA PRO A 127 -7.56 12.13 -7.44
C PRO A 127 -9.01 12.04 -7.94
N TRP A 128 -9.71 10.94 -7.67
CA TRP A 128 -11.07 10.67 -8.20
C TRP A 128 -12.19 10.82 -7.17
N ARG A 129 -11.85 10.78 -5.88
CA ARG A 129 -12.81 10.77 -4.76
C ARG A 129 -12.20 11.52 -3.60
N ASN A 130 -13.03 12.22 -2.83
CA ASN A 130 -12.61 13.05 -1.70
C ASN A 130 -13.37 12.72 -0.40
N CYS A 131 -13.93 11.51 -0.33
CA CYS A 131 -14.80 11.11 0.76
C CYS A 131 -14.82 9.59 0.93
N VAL A 132 -14.70 9.10 2.17
CA VAL A 132 -14.76 7.66 2.49
C VAL A 132 -16.10 7.04 2.09
N TYR A 133 -17.22 7.78 2.18
CA TYR A 133 -18.53 7.30 1.74
C TYR A 133 -18.68 7.21 0.21
N GLN A 134 -17.84 7.92 -0.55
CA GLN A 134 -17.75 7.73 -2.01
C GLN A 134 -16.84 6.53 -2.33
N GLU A 135 -15.71 6.43 -1.63
CA GLU A 135 -14.80 5.29 -1.72
C GLU A 135 -15.54 3.99 -1.42
N SER A 136 -16.37 3.94 -0.37
CA SER A 136 -17.10 2.74 0.03
C SER A 136 -18.01 2.20 -1.07
N ARG A 137 -18.69 3.08 -1.83
CA ARG A 137 -19.51 2.65 -2.97
C ARG A 137 -18.65 2.06 -4.09
N ALA A 138 -17.48 2.63 -4.36
CA ALA A 138 -16.55 2.07 -5.34
C ALA A 138 -16.00 0.72 -4.86
N VAL A 139 -15.65 0.60 -3.58
CA VAL A 139 -15.15 -0.65 -2.96
C VAL A 139 -16.20 -1.76 -3.03
N ILE A 140 -17.48 -1.44 -2.81
CA ILE A 140 -18.60 -2.37 -2.96
C ILE A 140 -18.78 -2.78 -4.42
N GLY A 141 -18.84 -1.81 -5.35
CA GLY A 141 -19.05 -2.09 -6.77
C GLY A 141 -17.96 -2.96 -7.38
N GLU A 142 -16.72 -2.78 -6.93
CA GLU A 142 -15.54 -3.53 -7.36
C GLU A 142 -15.27 -4.77 -6.48
N ARG A 143 -16.18 -5.11 -5.55
CA ARG A 143 -16.13 -6.30 -4.69
C ARG A 143 -14.80 -6.48 -3.92
N TYR A 144 -14.25 -5.38 -3.38
CA TYR A 144 -12.97 -5.41 -2.65
C TYR A 144 -13.08 -6.08 -1.26
N ASP A 145 -14.28 -6.13 -0.68
CA ASP A 145 -14.54 -6.72 0.63
C ASP A 145 -16.04 -7.02 0.82
N HIS A 146 -16.38 -7.67 1.94
CA HIS A 146 -17.77 -7.94 2.29
C HIS A 146 -18.57 -6.66 2.53
N VAL A 147 -19.71 -6.54 1.84
CA VAL A 147 -20.62 -5.39 1.92
C VAL A 147 -21.02 -5.08 3.37
N ALA A 148 -21.37 -6.11 4.16
CA ALA A 148 -21.75 -5.95 5.55
C ALA A 148 -20.67 -5.27 6.41
N LEU A 149 -19.39 -5.60 6.22
CA LEU A 149 -18.28 -4.97 6.94
C LEU A 149 -18.12 -3.50 6.55
N ILE A 150 -18.23 -3.20 5.25
CA ILE A 150 -18.12 -1.84 4.72
C ILE A 150 -19.27 -0.98 5.22
N GLU A 151 -20.50 -1.50 5.18
CA GLU A 151 -21.69 -0.78 5.63
C GLU A 151 -21.67 -0.53 7.13
N ALA A 152 -21.28 -1.52 7.94
CA ALA A 152 -21.08 -1.36 9.38
C ALA A 152 -20.05 -0.26 9.69
N GLN A 153 -18.93 -0.24 8.95
CA GLN A 153 -17.90 0.81 9.09
C GLN A 153 -18.45 2.19 8.76
N MET A 154 -19.15 2.34 7.64
CA MET A 154 -19.71 3.62 7.23
C MET A 154 -20.83 4.08 8.17
N ALA A 155 -21.63 3.16 8.73
CA ALA A 155 -22.63 3.47 9.75
C ALA A 155 -21.97 3.97 11.03
N ALA A 156 -20.92 3.29 11.51
CA ALA A 156 -20.15 3.74 12.67
C ALA A 156 -19.56 5.14 12.47
N TYR A 157 -19.00 5.44 11.29
CA TYR A 157 -18.43 6.76 11.00
C TYR A 157 -19.49 7.86 10.93
N ARG A 158 -20.69 7.57 10.41
CA ARG A 158 -21.82 8.52 10.45
C ARG A 158 -22.28 8.78 11.88
N ALA A 159 -22.40 7.74 12.70
CA ALA A 159 -22.77 7.86 14.10
C ALA A 159 -21.74 8.68 14.90
N ALA A 160 -20.46 8.55 14.56
CA ALA A 160 -19.38 9.38 15.12
C ALA A 160 -19.33 10.82 14.53
N GLY A 161 -20.28 11.21 13.67
CA GLY A 161 -20.33 12.54 13.08
C GLY A 161 -19.24 12.81 12.04
N TYR A 162 -18.62 11.79 11.45
CA TYR A 162 -17.57 11.99 10.45
C TYR A 162 -18.14 12.62 9.16
N PRO A 163 -17.67 13.82 8.75
CA PRO A 163 -18.34 14.56 7.69
C PRO A 163 -18.13 13.95 6.30
N ARG A 164 -19.02 14.34 5.37
CA ARG A 164 -18.81 14.07 3.94
C ARG A 164 -17.75 15.03 3.39
N ARG A 165 -17.10 14.64 2.28
CA ARG A 165 -16.12 15.46 1.55
C ARG A 165 -14.93 15.95 2.40
N SER A 166 -14.52 15.17 3.41
CA SER A 166 -13.40 15.51 4.32
C SER A 166 -12.00 15.26 3.74
N GLY A 167 -11.91 14.98 2.43
CA GLY A 167 -10.68 14.56 1.78
C GLY A 167 -10.55 13.05 1.73
N LEU A 168 -9.64 12.59 0.87
CA LEU A 168 -9.25 11.19 0.78
C LEU A 168 -7.79 11.14 0.29
N HIS A 169 -6.98 10.27 0.89
CA HIS A 169 -5.59 10.03 0.47
C HIS A 169 -5.45 8.66 -0.19
N ALA A 170 -4.54 8.57 -1.16
CA ALA A 170 -4.17 7.31 -1.78
C ALA A 170 -3.02 6.67 -0.98
N THR A 171 -3.23 5.45 -0.49
CA THR A 171 -2.27 4.73 0.36
C THR A 171 -1.19 4.01 -0.44
N THR A 172 -1.15 4.19 -1.75
CA THR A 172 -0.29 3.49 -2.71
C THR A 172 1.20 3.81 -2.56
N MET A 173 1.52 5.03 -2.13
CA MET A 173 2.87 5.47 -1.79
C MET A 173 2.79 6.32 -0.53
N MET A 174 3.59 6.01 0.48
CA MET A 174 3.61 6.74 1.74
C MET A 174 5.04 7.00 2.17
N LEU A 175 5.36 8.28 2.35
CA LEU A 175 6.66 8.71 2.84
C LEU A 175 6.48 9.19 4.29
N ARG A 176 7.16 8.55 5.24
CA ARG A 176 6.90 8.72 6.69
C ARG A 176 8.17 8.99 7.49
N ARG A 177 8.00 9.76 8.56
CA ARG A 177 8.98 9.93 9.64
C ARG A 177 8.64 8.96 10.78
N HIS A 178 9.47 7.95 10.98
CA HIS A 178 9.14 6.81 11.85
C HIS A 178 9.05 7.15 13.34
N ASN A 179 9.88 8.07 13.81
CA ASN A 179 9.98 8.36 15.24
C ASN A 179 9.06 9.50 15.69
N ASP A 180 8.07 9.86 14.87
CA ASP A 180 7.01 10.79 15.29
C ASP A 180 5.95 10.01 16.09
N SER A 181 5.89 10.25 17.40
CA SER A 181 4.97 9.53 18.30
C SER A 181 3.49 9.67 17.89
N ARG A 182 3.11 10.77 17.25
CA ARG A 182 1.74 10.98 16.74
C ARG A 182 1.45 10.06 15.57
N LEU A 183 2.46 9.82 14.72
CA LEU A 183 2.33 8.89 13.60
C LEU A 183 2.22 7.44 14.10
N VAL A 184 2.97 7.08 15.14
CA VAL A 184 2.90 5.75 15.76
C VAL A 184 1.50 5.51 16.36
N ALA A 185 0.98 6.45 17.14
CA ALA A 185 -0.36 6.34 17.71
C ALA A 185 -1.44 6.22 16.63
N PHE A 186 -1.37 7.07 15.58
CA PHE A 186 -2.23 6.98 14.41
C PHE A 186 -2.14 5.62 13.72
N ALA A 187 -0.93 5.08 13.53
CA ALA A 187 -0.70 3.83 12.82
C ALA A 187 -1.34 2.63 13.54
N GLU A 188 -1.27 2.60 14.88
CA GLU A 188 -1.94 1.57 15.68
C GLU A 188 -3.46 1.65 15.55
N ASP A 189 -4.05 2.84 15.66
CA ASP A 189 -5.51 3.01 15.47
C ASP A 189 -5.97 2.69 14.05
N TRP A 190 -5.17 3.06 13.06
CA TRP A 190 -5.49 2.75 11.66
C TRP A 190 -5.46 1.24 11.41
N HIS A 191 -4.53 0.53 12.04
CA HIS A 191 -4.52 -0.93 12.02
C HIS A 191 -5.70 -1.53 12.80
N ARG A 192 -6.09 -0.98 13.95
CA ARG A 192 -7.29 -1.41 14.71
C ARG A 192 -8.57 -1.30 13.87
N GLU A 193 -8.75 -0.23 13.13
CA GLU A 193 -9.90 -0.08 12.23
C GLU A 193 -9.94 -1.16 11.14
N LEU A 194 -8.77 -1.53 10.61
CA LEU A 194 -8.70 -2.66 9.69
C LEU A 194 -9.13 -3.95 10.38
N LEU A 195 -8.63 -4.25 11.58
CA LEU A 195 -9.03 -5.47 12.32
C LEU A 195 -10.53 -5.51 12.64
N ARG A 196 -11.15 -4.34 12.87
CA ARG A 196 -12.56 -4.21 13.22
C ARG A 196 -13.51 -4.29 12.02
N PHE A 197 -13.10 -3.73 10.88
CA PHE A 197 -13.99 -3.50 9.74
C PHE A 197 -13.38 -4.03 8.44
N SER A 198 -13.58 -3.30 7.33
CA SER A 198 -13.08 -3.67 6.03
C SER A 198 -11.55 -3.67 5.98
N LYS A 199 -10.99 -4.63 5.23
CA LYS A 199 -9.56 -4.70 4.87
C LYS A 199 -9.13 -3.57 3.93
N ARG A 200 -10.06 -2.75 3.43
CA ARG A 200 -9.75 -1.59 2.59
C ARG A 200 -9.26 -0.41 3.43
N ASP A 201 -7.94 -0.34 3.56
CA ASP A 201 -7.19 0.70 4.27
C ASP A 201 -7.57 2.16 3.96
N GLN A 202 -7.93 2.48 2.71
CA GLN A 202 -8.41 3.82 2.32
C GLN A 202 -9.76 4.21 2.95
N LEU A 203 -10.57 3.27 3.43
CA LEU A 203 -11.85 3.59 4.08
C LEU A 203 -11.64 4.18 5.48
N SER A 204 -10.58 3.78 6.19
CA SER A 204 -10.32 4.20 7.57
C SER A 204 -9.22 5.27 7.70
N PHE A 205 -8.30 5.38 6.74
CA PHE A 205 -7.14 6.28 6.87
C PHE A 205 -7.50 7.71 7.26
N ASP A 206 -8.36 8.38 6.48
CA ASP A 206 -8.71 9.78 6.71
C ASP A 206 -9.60 10.00 7.94
N TYR A 207 -10.41 8.99 8.28
CA TYR A 207 -11.19 8.97 9.51
C TYR A 207 -10.27 9.00 10.74
N VAL A 208 -9.34 8.02 10.83
CA VAL A 208 -8.39 7.93 11.95
C VAL A 208 -7.45 9.12 11.97
N ARG A 209 -7.00 9.59 10.80
CA ARG A 209 -6.15 10.78 10.67
C ARG A 209 -6.83 12.00 11.31
N ARG A 210 -8.15 12.17 11.11
CA ARG A 210 -8.91 13.26 11.72
C ARG A 210 -8.97 13.13 13.24
N LEU A 211 -9.20 11.93 13.77
CA LEU A 211 -9.22 11.68 15.22
C LEU A 211 -7.90 12.06 15.89
N HIS A 212 -6.78 11.80 15.22
CA HIS A 212 -5.43 12.11 15.70
C HIS A 212 -4.97 13.54 15.39
N GLY A 213 -5.76 14.34 14.66
CA GLY A 213 -5.31 15.64 14.15
C GLY A 213 -4.05 15.54 13.28
N LEU A 214 -3.80 14.38 12.67
CA LEU A 214 -2.55 14.11 11.95
C LEU A 214 -2.49 14.95 10.66
N ASN A 215 -1.47 15.80 10.54
CA ASN A 215 -1.26 16.55 9.31
C ASN A 215 -0.60 15.66 8.25
N VAL A 216 -1.18 15.64 7.05
CA VAL A 216 -0.66 14.92 5.88
C VAL A 216 -0.27 15.94 4.83
N LEU A 217 1.01 16.00 4.47
CA LEU A 217 1.44 16.81 3.33
C LEU A 217 1.27 16.05 2.03
N HIS A 218 1.10 16.79 0.95
CA HIS A 218 0.88 16.18 -0.35
C HIS A 218 2.18 16.01 -1.11
N LEU A 219 2.39 14.79 -1.59
CA LEU A 219 3.38 14.53 -2.62
C LEU A 219 3.00 15.36 -3.86
N PRO A 220 4.01 15.92 -4.56
CA PRO A 220 3.78 16.82 -5.66
C PRO A 220 3.20 16.15 -6.90
N GLY A 221 2.21 16.81 -7.52
CA GLY A 221 1.49 16.31 -8.67
C GLY A 221 0.26 15.48 -8.30
N ARG A 222 -0.33 14.82 -9.29
CA ARG A 222 -1.46 13.90 -9.09
C ARG A 222 -0.96 12.46 -9.09
N LEU A 223 -1.65 11.56 -8.39
CA LEU A 223 -1.27 10.14 -8.31
C LEU A 223 -1.07 9.51 -9.71
N ASP A 224 -1.94 9.82 -10.66
CA ASP A 224 -1.94 9.37 -12.05
C ASP A 224 -1.03 10.19 -12.98
N LYS A 225 -0.68 11.41 -12.58
CA LYS A 225 0.12 12.36 -13.36
C LYS A 225 1.12 13.09 -12.48
N ASN A 226 2.28 12.47 -12.27
CA ASN A 226 3.41 13.02 -11.53
C ASN A 226 4.75 12.56 -12.08
N ARG A 227 5.82 13.15 -11.54
CA ARG A 227 7.21 12.86 -11.92
C ARG A 227 7.90 11.88 -10.97
N LEU A 228 7.27 11.50 -9.85
CA LEU A 228 7.87 10.65 -8.83
C LEU A 228 7.72 9.17 -9.15
N MET A 229 6.59 8.77 -9.73
CA MET A 229 6.24 7.37 -9.95
C MET A 229 5.31 7.17 -11.17
N LYS A 230 5.23 5.92 -11.63
CA LYS A 230 4.20 5.38 -12.52
C LYS A 230 3.38 4.36 -11.73
N TRP A 231 2.05 4.43 -11.84
CA TRP A 231 1.14 3.45 -11.22
C TRP A 231 -0.20 3.42 -11.95
N PRO A 232 -0.84 2.25 -12.07
CA PRO A 232 -0.29 0.93 -11.74
C PRO A 232 0.72 0.46 -12.81
N VAL A 233 1.70 -0.35 -12.39
CA VAL A 233 2.58 -1.13 -13.28
C VAL A 233 2.48 -2.59 -12.86
N THR A 234 1.90 -3.39 -13.74
CA THR A 234 1.71 -4.84 -13.59
C THR A 234 2.67 -5.59 -14.50
N LYS A 235 3.21 -6.71 -14.03
CA LYS A 235 3.97 -7.63 -14.88
C LYS A 235 3.00 -8.59 -15.55
N ASN A 236 3.10 -8.69 -16.87
CA ASN A 236 2.25 -9.51 -17.74
C ASN A 236 0.74 -9.16 -17.68
N ASP A 237 0.39 -7.99 -17.16
CA ASP A 237 -0.98 -7.49 -16.96
C ASP A 237 -1.95 -8.40 -16.18
N ALA A 238 -1.46 -9.53 -15.67
CA ALA A 238 -2.24 -10.46 -14.86
C ALA A 238 -2.28 -10.00 -13.39
N ARG A 239 -3.50 -10.02 -12.85
CA ARG A 239 -3.77 -9.82 -11.42
C ARG A 239 -4.85 -10.78 -11.01
N VAL A 240 -4.72 -11.40 -9.84
CA VAL A 240 -5.80 -12.21 -9.29
C VAL A 240 -6.96 -11.27 -8.92
N PRO A 241 -8.18 -11.51 -9.46
CA PRO A 241 -9.38 -10.73 -9.16
C PRO A 241 -9.63 -10.63 -7.66
N ARG A 242 -10.24 -9.52 -7.23
CA ARG A 242 -10.44 -9.25 -5.80
C ARG A 242 -11.47 -10.18 -5.15
N ASN A 243 -12.45 -10.59 -5.94
CA ASN A 243 -13.49 -11.58 -5.66
C ASN A 243 -13.08 -13.01 -6.04
N PHE A 244 -11.80 -13.28 -6.31
CA PHE A 244 -11.36 -14.62 -6.70
C PHE A 244 -11.70 -15.64 -5.61
N ASP A 245 -12.54 -16.61 -5.98
CA ASP A 245 -12.91 -17.73 -5.12
C ASP A 245 -12.06 -18.95 -5.50
N ALA A 246 -11.14 -19.31 -4.61
CA ALA A 246 -10.22 -20.41 -4.81
C ALA A 246 -10.94 -21.77 -4.89
N ALA A 247 -12.00 -21.99 -4.11
CA ALA A 247 -12.74 -23.24 -4.13
C ALA A 247 -13.52 -23.34 -5.45
N ARG A 248 -14.24 -22.28 -5.82
CA ARG A 248 -14.97 -22.21 -7.09
C ARG A 248 -14.04 -22.37 -8.30
N TYR A 249 -12.85 -21.76 -8.25
CA TYR A 249 -11.86 -21.92 -9.31
C TYR A 249 -11.45 -23.38 -9.48
N LEU A 250 -11.21 -24.12 -8.39
CA LEU A 250 -10.85 -25.54 -8.46
C LEU A 250 -12.01 -26.42 -8.95
N GLU A 251 -13.26 -26.10 -8.58
CA GLU A 251 -14.45 -26.78 -9.13
C GLU A 251 -14.57 -26.61 -10.65
N LEU A 252 -14.30 -25.41 -11.15
CA LEU A 252 -14.37 -25.09 -12.59
C LEU A 252 -13.16 -25.58 -13.38
N ASN A 253 -12.05 -25.88 -12.69
CA ASN A 253 -10.76 -26.24 -13.29
C ASN A 253 -10.22 -27.55 -12.68
N PRO A 254 -10.86 -28.69 -12.96
CA PRO A 254 -10.53 -29.97 -12.32
C PRO A 254 -9.13 -30.50 -12.65
N ASP A 255 -8.52 -30.06 -13.75
CA ASP A 255 -7.12 -30.32 -14.07
C ASP A 255 -6.16 -29.65 -13.07
N VAL A 256 -6.46 -28.41 -12.67
CA VAL A 256 -5.70 -27.67 -11.64
C VAL A 256 -5.88 -28.35 -10.28
N ALA A 257 -7.10 -28.75 -9.96
CA ALA A 257 -7.42 -29.49 -8.74
C ALA A 257 -6.71 -30.84 -8.68
N GLY A 258 -6.76 -31.62 -9.76
CA GLY A 258 -6.10 -32.92 -9.87
C GLY A 258 -4.57 -32.83 -9.79
N ALA A 259 -3.99 -31.73 -10.27
CA ALA A 259 -2.56 -31.46 -10.15
C ALA A 259 -2.13 -30.94 -8.76
N GLY A 260 -3.08 -30.58 -7.89
CA GLY A 260 -2.80 -30.02 -6.56
C GLY A 260 -2.10 -28.66 -6.58
N ILE A 261 -2.24 -27.90 -7.67
CA ILE A 261 -1.61 -26.58 -7.84
C ILE A 261 -2.43 -25.53 -7.07
N ASP A 262 -1.74 -24.58 -6.43
CA ASP A 262 -2.43 -23.45 -5.80
C ASP A 262 -3.26 -22.67 -6.85
N PRO A 263 -4.56 -22.43 -6.62
CA PRO A 263 -5.44 -21.85 -7.63
C PRO A 263 -5.10 -20.39 -7.96
N ARG A 264 -4.59 -19.62 -6.99
CA ARG A 264 -4.19 -18.22 -7.21
C ARG A 264 -2.89 -18.17 -7.99
N PHE A 265 -1.94 -19.04 -7.66
CA PHE A 265 -0.72 -19.26 -8.45
C PHE A 265 -1.08 -19.61 -9.89
N HIS A 266 -1.91 -20.64 -10.09
CA HIS A 266 -2.29 -21.09 -11.42
C HIS A 266 -2.96 -19.97 -12.21
N TYR A 267 -3.95 -19.29 -11.63
CA TYR A 267 -4.64 -18.18 -12.31
C TYR A 267 -3.66 -17.07 -12.72
N LEU A 268 -2.76 -16.68 -11.82
CA LEU A 268 -1.82 -15.60 -12.08
C LEU A 268 -0.81 -15.94 -13.20
N HIS A 269 -0.31 -17.18 -13.22
CA HIS A 269 0.76 -17.59 -14.13
C HIS A 269 0.26 -18.18 -15.46
N HIS A 270 -0.96 -18.71 -15.50
CA HIS A 270 -1.51 -19.43 -16.65
C HIS A 270 -2.96 -19.02 -16.92
N GLY A 271 -3.81 -19.12 -15.88
CA GLY A 271 -5.26 -19.09 -16.05
C GLY A 271 -5.80 -17.77 -16.61
N PHE A 272 -5.17 -16.64 -16.30
CA PHE A 272 -5.55 -15.33 -16.86
C PHE A 272 -5.35 -15.29 -18.39
N SER A 273 -4.18 -15.71 -18.89
CA SER A 273 -3.91 -15.75 -20.34
C SER A 273 -4.71 -16.82 -21.07
N GLU A 274 -5.11 -17.89 -20.38
CA GLU A 274 -5.99 -18.94 -20.90
C GLU A 274 -7.47 -18.54 -20.92
N GLY A 275 -7.84 -17.39 -20.32
CA GLY A 275 -9.23 -16.95 -20.22
C GLY A 275 -10.09 -17.78 -19.25
N ARG A 276 -9.46 -18.40 -18.24
CA ARG A 276 -10.17 -19.29 -17.29
C ARG A 276 -11.17 -18.53 -16.42
N VAL A 277 -12.35 -19.13 -16.27
CA VAL A 277 -13.42 -18.64 -15.40
C VAL A 277 -13.02 -18.86 -13.93
N HIS A 278 -13.35 -17.88 -13.08
CA HIS A 278 -12.91 -17.81 -11.68
C HIS A 278 -14.00 -17.34 -10.71
N GLU A 279 -15.24 -17.20 -11.20
CA GLU A 279 -16.47 -16.99 -10.44
C GLU A 279 -17.64 -17.73 -11.12
#